data_AF-A0A9X1YT75-F1
#
_entry.id   AF-A0A9X1YT75-F1
#
_cell.length_a   1.000
_cell.length_b   1.000
_cell.length_c   1.000
_cell.angle_alpha   90.00
_cell.angle_beta   90.00
_cell.angle_gamma   90.00
#
_symmetry.space_group_name_H-M   'P 1'
#
loop_
_entity.id
_entity.type
_entity.pdbx_description
1 polymer ?
#
loop_
_entity_poly.entity_id
_entity_poly.type
_entity_poly.pdbx_seq_one_letter_code
_entity_poly.pdbx_strand_id
1 'polypeptide(L)'
;MSSEHDTSSEALRLNSTEIRILGALIEKQATSPETYPLTLNALVLACNQKTSREPVMNLTQGQVGQSLRALESQGFTRLVMGSRADRWEHRLDKALELVPAQMILTGLLFLRGPQTVNELLTRSGRMHDFEDAEQVVHQLERLIARDLALLIPRQAGQREDRYTHALGDPADIEAILAARHNPVERSTGGAVSVERIEELEARIAALEERLAQLEG
;
A
#
# COMPACT_ATOMS: atom_id res chain seq x y z
N MET A 1 -26.70 21.67 23.04
CA MET A 1 -25.31 21.41 23.48
C MET A 1 -24.70 20.52 22.41
N SER A 2 -23.66 21.03 21.80
CA SER A 2 -23.17 20.71 20.46
C SER A 2 -22.65 19.29 20.35
N SER A 3 -23.05 18.62 19.28
CA SER A 3 -22.47 17.37 18.77
C SER A 3 -21.10 17.68 18.14
N GLU A 4 -20.02 17.47 18.88
CA GLU A 4 -18.63 17.61 18.41
C GLU A 4 -17.89 16.26 18.48
N HIS A 5 -18.43 15.23 17.83
CA HIS A 5 -17.70 13.98 17.60
C HIS A 5 -18.10 13.39 16.25
N ASP A 6 -17.71 14.05 15.14
CA ASP A 6 -17.82 13.46 13.81
C ASP A 6 -16.81 14.05 12.80
N THR A 7 -15.52 14.05 13.15
CA THR A 7 -14.43 14.45 12.23
C THR A 7 -13.15 13.60 12.37
N SER A 8 -13.18 12.48 13.09
CA SER A 8 -11.98 11.67 13.39
C SER A 8 -11.79 10.40 12.56
N SER A 9 -12.65 10.14 11.56
CA SER A 9 -12.50 9.02 10.62
C SER A 9 -13.25 9.27 9.31
N GLU A 10 -12.95 10.36 8.61
CA GLU A 10 -13.08 10.27 7.14
C GLU A 10 -11.99 9.29 6.71
N ALA A 11 -12.39 8.03 6.50
CA ALA A 11 -11.50 6.94 6.15
C ALA A 11 -10.50 7.41 5.09
N LEU A 12 -9.22 7.33 5.41
CA LEU A 12 -8.17 7.65 4.46
C LEU A 12 -8.23 6.68 3.29
N ARG A 13 -8.53 7.19 2.10
CA ARG A 13 -8.66 6.39 0.88
C ARG A 13 -7.51 6.70 -0.06
N LEU A 14 -6.37 6.06 0.22
CA LEU A 14 -5.22 6.15 -0.66
C LEU A 14 -5.38 5.15 -1.81
N ASN A 15 -5.16 5.61 -3.03
CA ASN A 15 -5.10 4.70 -4.18
C ASN A 15 -3.76 3.93 -4.22
N SER A 16 -3.70 2.90 -5.06
CA SER A 16 -2.50 2.04 -5.18
C SER A 16 -1.21 2.78 -5.53
N THR A 17 -1.28 3.88 -6.30
CA THR A 17 -0.11 4.70 -6.65
C THR A 17 0.37 5.53 -5.45
N GLU A 18 -0.57 6.10 -4.70
CA GLU A 18 -0.29 6.88 -3.49
C GLU A 18 0.34 6.00 -2.40
N ILE A 19 -0.23 4.82 -2.16
CA ILE A 19 0.32 3.79 -1.27
C ILE A 19 1.77 3.45 -1.66
N ARG A 20 2.00 3.21 -2.96
CA ARG A 20 3.34 2.91 -3.47
C ARG A 20 4.33 4.05 -3.21
N ILE A 21 3.92 5.29 -3.45
CA ILE A 21 4.76 6.48 -3.24
C ILE A 21 5.13 6.63 -1.77
N LEU A 22 4.15 6.56 -0.86
CA LEU A 22 4.41 6.67 0.57
C LEU A 22 5.33 5.55 1.06
N GLY A 23 5.06 4.30 0.65
CA GLY A 23 5.92 3.16 0.96
C GLY A 23 7.36 3.36 0.49
N ALA A 24 7.55 3.87 -0.73
CA ALA A 24 8.89 4.14 -1.28
C ALA A 24 9.62 5.27 -0.54
N LEU A 25 8.92 6.34 -0.15
CA LEU A 25 9.49 7.43 0.65
C LEU A 25 9.90 6.95 2.04
N ILE A 26 9.06 6.15 2.71
CA ILE A 26 9.37 5.56 4.02
C ILE A 26 10.60 4.66 3.94
N GLU A 27 10.64 3.76 2.94
CA GLU A 27 11.78 2.86 2.72
C GLU A 27 13.08 3.63 2.48
N LYS A 28 13.07 4.64 1.61
CA LYS A 28 14.29 5.39 1.30
C LYS A 28 14.73 6.33 2.41
N GLN A 29 13.82 6.86 3.20
CA GLN A 29 14.21 7.61 4.40
C GLN A 29 15.01 6.72 5.37
N ALA A 30 14.57 5.47 5.57
CA ALA A 30 15.22 4.55 6.50
C ALA A 30 16.50 3.91 5.94
N THR A 31 16.50 3.55 4.66
CA THR A 31 17.60 2.76 4.06
C THR A 31 18.63 3.57 3.29
N SER A 32 18.32 4.82 2.93
CA SER A 32 19.20 5.67 2.11
C SER A 32 19.05 7.16 2.51
N PRO A 33 19.26 7.50 3.80
CA PRO A 33 19.04 8.85 4.34
C PRO A 33 19.86 9.94 3.63
N GLU A 34 21.02 9.58 3.06
CA GLU A 34 21.87 10.48 2.28
C GLU A 34 21.24 10.94 0.96
N THR A 35 20.28 10.17 0.44
CA THR A 35 19.56 10.51 -0.79
C THR A 35 18.20 11.15 -0.53
N TYR A 36 17.69 11.06 0.70
CA TYR A 36 16.42 11.59 1.13
C TYR A 36 16.52 13.07 1.55
N PRO A 37 15.52 13.94 1.26
CA PRO A 37 14.28 13.68 0.53
C PRO A 37 14.49 13.44 -0.96
N LEU A 38 13.61 12.67 -1.60
CA LEU A 38 13.82 12.18 -2.97
C LEU A 38 13.40 13.20 -4.02
N THR A 39 14.14 13.29 -5.12
CA THR A 39 13.65 13.98 -6.33
C THR A 39 12.54 13.14 -6.99
N LEU A 40 11.73 13.76 -7.85
CA LEU A 40 10.66 13.07 -8.59
C LEU A 40 11.19 11.85 -9.37
N ASN A 41 12.33 11.99 -10.06
CA ASN A 41 12.93 10.89 -10.82
C ASN A 41 13.41 9.75 -9.91
N ALA A 42 14.04 10.07 -8.77
CA ALA A 42 14.47 9.07 -7.81
C ALA A 42 13.28 8.30 -7.22
N LEU A 43 12.16 9.00 -6.97
CA LEU A 43 10.93 8.39 -6.48
C LEU A 43 10.30 7.46 -7.53
N VAL A 44 10.22 7.86 -8.80
CA VAL A 44 9.73 6.98 -9.89
C VAL A 44 10.55 5.68 -9.94
N LEU A 45 11.88 5.78 -9.88
CA LEU A 45 12.77 4.61 -9.84
C LEU A 45 12.51 3.75 -8.59
N ALA A 46 12.27 4.36 -7.43
CA ALA A 46 11.96 3.65 -6.20
C ALA A 46 10.59 2.95 -6.27
N CYS A 47 9.57 3.56 -6.89
CA CYS A 47 8.24 2.96 -7.04
C CYS A 47 8.25 1.74 -7.97
N ASN A 48 9.11 1.75 -8.99
CA ASN A 48 9.19 0.74 -10.05
C ASN A 48 10.30 -0.31 -9.83
N GLN A 49 10.84 -0.43 -8.62
CA GLN A 49 11.86 -1.45 -8.33
C GLN A 49 11.31 -2.87 -8.55
N LYS A 50 12.13 -3.75 -9.12
CA LYS A 50 11.77 -5.16 -9.34
C LYS A 50 11.78 -5.99 -8.06
N THR A 51 12.53 -5.53 -7.06
CA THR A 51 12.65 -6.17 -5.75
C THR A 51 11.93 -5.34 -4.72
N SER A 52 11.47 -5.99 -3.65
CA SER A 52 10.75 -5.33 -2.57
C SER A 52 9.44 -4.64 -2.96
N ARG A 53 8.84 -5.03 -4.09
CA ARG A 53 7.55 -4.50 -4.57
C ARG A 53 6.63 -5.65 -4.94
N GLU A 54 5.45 -5.67 -4.34
CA GLU A 54 4.38 -6.60 -4.70
C GLU A 54 3.06 -5.79 -4.75
N PRO A 55 2.47 -5.57 -5.95
CA PRO A 55 2.96 -5.93 -7.27
C PRO A 55 4.11 -5.03 -7.77
N VAL A 56 4.93 -5.51 -8.69
CA VAL A 56 5.84 -4.64 -9.46
C VAL A 56 5.01 -3.71 -10.32
N MET A 57 5.31 -2.41 -10.28
CA MET A 57 4.61 -1.37 -11.06
C MET A 57 5.54 -0.77 -12.11
N ASN A 58 4.94 -0.10 -13.10
CA ASN A 58 5.66 0.70 -14.10
C ASN A 58 5.00 2.08 -14.22
N LEU A 59 5.12 2.87 -13.15
CA LEU A 59 4.54 4.20 -13.07
C LEU A 59 5.35 5.21 -13.88
N THR A 60 4.65 6.09 -14.58
CA THR A 60 5.24 7.22 -15.29
C THR A 60 5.51 8.40 -14.36
N GLN A 61 6.37 9.32 -14.79
CA GLN A 61 6.64 10.55 -14.05
C GLN A 61 5.38 11.40 -13.83
N GLY A 62 4.46 11.43 -14.81
CA GLY A 62 3.18 12.15 -14.71
C GLY A 62 2.28 11.58 -13.62
N GLN A 63 2.11 10.25 -13.58
CA GLN A 63 1.31 9.57 -12.55
C GLN A 63 1.86 9.82 -11.13
N VAL A 64 3.19 9.72 -10.97
CA VAL A 64 3.83 9.96 -9.67
C VAL A 64 3.72 11.44 -9.26
N GLY A 65 3.95 12.36 -10.20
CA GLY A 65 3.83 13.79 -9.94
C GLY A 65 2.42 14.23 -9.55
N GLN A 66 1.39 13.72 -10.24
CA GLN A 66 -0.01 14.00 -9.91
C GLN A 66 -0.37 13.47 -8.51
N SER A 67 0.02 12.23 -8.21
CA SER A 67 -0.27 11.60 -6.92
C SER A 67 0.47 12.29 -5.77
N LEU A 68 1.70 12.79 -5.99
CA LEU A 68 2.41 13.59 -5.00
C LEU A 68 1.68 14.89 -4.65
N ARG A 69 1.06 15.56 -5.63
CA ARG A 69 0.25 16.77 -5.40
C ARG A 69 -1.02 16.46 -4.62
N ALA A 70 -1.69 15.34 -4.92
CA ALA A 70 -2.83 14.87 -4.15
C ALA A 70 -2.44 14.58 -2.68
N LEU A 71 -1.36 13.83 -2.47
CA LEU A 71 -0.81 13.55 -1.14
C LEU A 71 -0.36 14.81 -0.39
N GLU A 72 0.18 15.80 -1.09
CA GLU A 72 0.57 17.09 -0.50
C GLU A 72 -0.65 17.86 0.01
N SER A 73 -1.74 17.87 -0.77
CA SER A 73 -2.99 18.52 -0.35
C SER A 73 -3.64 17.85 0.87
N GLN A 74 -3.41 16.54 1.04
CA GLN A 74 -3.83 15.78 2.21
C GLN A 74 -2.84 15.87 3.39
N GLY A 75 -1.69 16.52 3.20
CA GLY A 75 -0.66 16.67 4.24
C GLY A 75 0.22 15.43 4.46
N PHE A 76 0.19 14.43 3.58
CA PHE A 76 0.99 13.20 3.69
C PHE A 76 2.36 13.27 3.03
N THR A 77 2.56 14.23 2.16
CA THR A 77 3.87 14.55 1.59
C THR A 77 4.11 16.05 1.67
N ARG A 78 5.37 16.45 1.48
CA ARG A 78 5.74 17.86 1.42
C ARG A 78 6.80 18.08 0.36
N LEU A 79 6.59 19.11 -0.47
CA LEU A 79 7.59 19.63 -1.37
C LEU A 79 8.68 20.39 -0.60
N VAL A 80 9.93 19.95 -0.77
CA VAL A 80 11.14 20.62 -0.33
C VAL A 80 11.78 21.26 -1.56
N MET A 81 11.55 22.57 -1.72
CA MET A 81 12.12 23.33 -2.82
C MET A 81 13.64 23.42 -2.68
N GLY A 82 14.35 23.06 -3.75
CA GLY A 82 15.80 23.09 -3.80
C GLY A 82 16.30 23.92 -4.97
N SER A 83 17.49 24.51 -4.84
CA SER A 83 18.08 25.32 -5.92
C SER A 83 18.40 24.51 -7.19
N ARG A 84 18.70 23.21 -7.05
CA ARG A 84 18.99 22.30 -8.18
C ARG A 84 17.77 21.52 -8.65
N ALA A 85 16.98 21.02 -7.71
CA ALA A 85 15.81 20.20 -7.98
C ALA A 85 14.92 20.16 -6.74
N ASP A 86 13.62 20.15 -7.01
CA ASP A 86 12.58 19.88 -6.03
C ASP A 86 12.67 18.45 -5.51
N ARG A 87 12.43 18.31 -4.20
CA ARG A 87 12.47 17.04 -3.48
C ARG A 87 11.19 16.83 -2.68
N TRP A 88 10.92 15.59 -2.33
CA TRP A 88 9.70 15.18 -1.65
C TRP A 88 10.03 14.37 -0.40
N GLU A 89 9.47 14.78 0.73
CA GLU A 89 9.44 14.02 1.97
C GLU A 89 8.03 13.51 2.26
N HIS A 90 7.93 12.40 2.99
CA HIS A 90 6.67 11.94 3.56
C HIS A 90 6.44 12.64 4.90
N ARG A 91 5.17 12.72 5.30
CA ARG A 91 4.69 13.37 6.52
C ARG A 91 3.72 12.48 7.28
N LEU A 92 3.69 11.19 6.92
CA LEU A 92 2.74 10.22 7.43
C LEU A 92 2.94 9.98 8.93
N ASP A 93 4.16 10.18 9.43
CA ASP A 93 4.54 10.07 10.85
C ASP A 93 3.77 11.06 11.70
N LYS A 94 3.71 12.30 11.24
CA LYS A 94 3.01 13.39 11.93
C LYS A 94 1.52 13.37 11.67
N ALA A 95 1.12 13.02 10.44
CA ALA A 95 -0.30 12.99 10.08
C ALA A 95 -1.06 11.86 10.79
N LEU A 96 -0.41 10.72 11.03
CA LEU A 96 -1.00 9.56 11.71
C LEU A 96 -0.43 9.31 13.10
N GLU A 97 0.43 10.20 13.61
CA GLU A 97 1.09 10.06 14.92
C GLU A 97 1.71 8.67 15.12
N LEU A 98 2.52 8.24 14.16
CA LEU A 98 3.17 6.92 14.16
C LEU A 98 4.56 7.00 14.77
N VAL A 99 4.85 6.06 15.68
CA VAL A 99 6.23 5.85 16.15
C VAL A 99 7.08 5.21 15.04
N PRO A 100 8.42 5.31 15.08
CA PRO A 100 9.29 4.79 14.01
C PRO A 100 9.04 3.31 13.68
N ALA A 101 8.84 2.45 14.68
CA ALA A 101 8.53 1.05 14.48
C ALA A 101 7.24 0.83 13.66
N GLN A 102 6.17 1.55 14.00
CA GLN A 102 4.89 1.51 13.29
C GLN A 102 5.03 2.03 11.86
N MET A 103 5.79 3.11 11.68
CA MET A 103 6.06 3.68 10.36
C MET A 103 6.72 2.66 9.42
N ILE A 104 7.71 1.92 9.91
CA ILE A 104 8.39 0.89 9.13
C ILE A 104 7.44 -0.25 8.76
N LEU A 105 6.61 -0.73 9.70
CA LEU A 105 5.62 -1.76 9.41
C LEU A 105 4.60 -1.30 8.38
N THR A 106 4.05 -0.09 8.51
CA THR A 106 3.15 0.51 7.52
C THR A 106 3.80 0.59 6.14
N GLY A 107 5.06 1.07 6.06
CA GLY A 107 5.81 1.13 4.81
C GLY A 107 6.01 -0.25 4.15
N LEU A 108 6.32 -1.28 4.94
CA LEU A 108 6.46 -2.65 4.44
C LEU A 108 5.13 -3.19 3.91
N LEU A 109 4.02 -2.95 4.61
CA LEU A 109 2.68 -3.36 4.19
C LEU A 109 2.25 -2.64 2.91
N PHE A 110 2.59 -1.36 2.75
CA PHE A 110 2.35 -0.61 1.51
C PHE A 110 3.13 -1.15 0.31
N LEU A 111 4.37 -1.58 0.54
CA LEU A 111 5.25 -2.01 -0.55
C LEU A 111 5.00 -3.45 -1.00
N ARG A 112 4.49 -4.31 -0.11
CA ARG A 112 4.38 -5.75 -0.36
C ARG A 112 3.06 -6.40 0.06
N GLY A 113 2.06 -5.62 0.44
CA GLY A 113 0.73 -6.12 0.80
C GLY A 113 0.74 -7.05 2.03
N PRO A 114 -0.17 -8.06 2.07
CA PRO A 114 -0.34 -8.95 3.22
C PRO A 114 0.88 -9.78 3.57
N GLN A 115 1.43 -9.59 4.77
CA GLN A 115 2.67 -10.22 5.23
C GLN A 115 2.50 -10.91 6.59
N THR A 116 3.24 -12.00 6.83
CA THR A 116 3.30 -12.62 8.15
C THR A 116 4.23 -11.84 9.08
N VAL A 117 4.16 -12.12 10.39
CA VAL A 117 5.03 -11.49 11.39
C VAL A 117 6.51 -11.78 11.10
N ASN A 118 6.86 -13.01 10.74
CA ASN A 118 8.23 -13.40 10.41
C ASN A 118 8.75 -12.72 9.14
N GLU A 119 7.88 -12.55 8.14
CA GLU A 119 8.21 -11.79 6.92
C GLU A 119 8.50 -10.32 7.27
N LEU A 120 7.65 -9.68 8.10
CA LEU A 120 7.83 -8.29 8.54
C LEU A 120 9.12 -8.11 9.35
N LEU A 121 9.36 -8.99 10.33
CA LEU A 121 10.58 -8.99 11.14
C LEU A 121 11.82 -9.04 10.24
N THR A 122 11.89 -10.03 9.34
CA THR A 122 13.04 -10.22 8.44
C THR A 122 13.23 -9.02 7.50
N ARG A 123 12.15 -8.50 6.91
CA ARG A 123 12.21 -7.44 5.89
C ARG A 123 12.50 -6.07 6.51
N SER A 124 12.18 -5.88 7.79
CA SER A 124 12.42 -4.63 8.53
C SER A 124 13.87 -4.42 8.95
N GLY A 125 14.73 -5.45 8.96
CA GLY A 125 16.05 -5.39 9.62
C GLY A 125 17.05 -4.35 9.11
N ARG A 126 16.85 -3.74 7.94
CA ARG A 126 17.64 -2.59 7.46
C ARG A 126 16.98 -1.23 7.69
N MET A 127 15.79 -1.21 8.27
CA MET A 127 14.92 -0.05 8.44
C MET A 127 14.65 0.26 9.92
N HIS A 128 14.41 -0.78 10.72
CA HIS A 128 14.22 -0.71 12.16
C HIS A 128 14.63 -2.03 12.80
N ASP A 129 15.32 -1.95 13.94
CA ASP A 129 15.76 -3.14 14.68
C ASP A 129 14.67 -3.56 15.65
N PHE A 130 13.96 -4.64 15.32
CA PHE A 130 12.99 -5.26 16.22
C PHE A 130 13.69 -6.39 16.96
N GLU A 131 13.53 -6.43 18.28
CA GLU A 131 14.17 -7.43 19.14
C GLU A 131 13.67 -8.85 18.82
N ASP A 132 12.36 -8.99 18.62
CA ASP A 132 11.72 -10.26 18.32
C ASP A 132 10.38 -10.09 17.57
N ALA A 133 9.73 -11.22 17.32
CA ALA A 133 8.40 -11.27 16.71
C ALA A 133 7.30 -10.70 17.61
N GLU A 134 7.46 -10.74 18.94
CA GLU A 134 6.47 -10.21 19.89
C GLU A 134 6.39 -8.69 19.79
N GLN A 135 7.53 -8.02 19.64
CA GLN A 135 7.58 -6.56 19.42
C GLN A 135 6.87 -6.17 18.12
N VAL A 136 7.01 -6.96 17.05
CA VAL A 136 6.30 -6.73 15.78
C VAL A 136 4.79 -6.88 15.98
N VAL A 137 4.34 -7.95 16.65
CA VAL A 137 2.91 -8.16 16.97
C VAL A 137 2.38 -7.00 17.82
N HIS A 138 3.11 -6.59 18.85
CA HIS A 138 2.71 -5.49 19.71
C HIS A 138 2.46 -4.19 18.93
N GLN A 139 3.32 -3.87 17.96
CA GLN A 139 3.13 -2.68 17.13
C GLN A 139 1.97 -2.84 16.13
N LEU A 140 1.76 -4.04 15.58
CA LEU A 140 0.63 -4.34 14.69
C LEU A 140 -0.70 -4.25 15.42
N GLU A 141 -0.80 -4.75 16.65
CA GLU A 141 -2.01 -4.62 17.47
C GLU A 141 -2.37 -3.17 17.73
N ARG A 142 -1.38 -2.31 18.00
CA ARG A 142 -1.59 -0.86 18.17
C ARG A 142 -2.03 -0.17 16.87
N LEU A 143 -1.57 -0.65 15.71
CA LEU A 143 -2.04 -0.18 14.41
C LEU A 143 -3.47 -0.64 14.13
N ILE A 144 -3.81 -1.89 14.45
CA ILE A 144 -5.18 -2.44 14.32
C ILE A 144 -6.16 -1.71 15.22
N ALA A 145 -5.78 -1.44 16.48
CA ALA A 145 -6.62 -0.72 17.44
C ALA A 145 -6.94 0.73 17.00
N ARG A 146 -6.24 1.25 15.99
CA ARG A 146 -6.45 2.57 15.38
C ARG A 146 -6.99 2.49 13.96
N ASP A 147 -7.44 1.31 13.52
CA ASP A 147 -7.94 1.05 12.16
C ASP A 147 -6.93 1.41 11.05
N LEU A 148 -5.62 1.24 11.32
CA LEU A 148 -4.54 1.50 10.36
C LEU A 148 -3.99 0.22 9.72
N ALA A 149 -4.25 -0.93 10.33
CA ALA A 149 -3.89 -2.25 9.85
C ALA A 149 -5.02 -3.25 10.10
N LEU A 150 -4.98 -4.38 9.40
CA LEU A 150 -5.95 -5.46 9.50
C LEU A 150 -5.23 -6.79 9.68
N LEU A 151 -5.74 -7.62 10.60
CA LEU A 151 -5.37 -9.02 10.72
C LEU A 151 -6.19 -9.85 9.72
N ILE A 152 -5.48 -10.63 8.91
CA ILE A 152 -6.05 -11.60 7.97
C ILE A 152 -5.81 -12.98 8.59
N PRO A 153 -6.86 -13.64 9.12
CA PRO A 153 -6.72 -14.94 9.74
C PRO A 153 -6.21 -15.97 8.73
N ARG A 154 -5.35 -16.87 9.18
CA ARG A 154 -4.88 -17.99 8.38
C ARG A 154 -6.05 -18.89 7.98
N GLN A 155 -6.00 -19.39 6.76
CA GLN A 155 -6.93 -20.40 6.28
C GLN A 155 -6.43 -21.82 6.56
N ALA A 156 -7.30 -22.81 6.34
CA ALA A 156 -6.91 -24.22 6.34
C ALA A 156 -5.73 -24.46 5.39
N GLY A 157 -4.67 -25.09 5.88
CA GLY A 157 -3.43 -25.31 5.13
C GLY A 157 -2.39 -24.18 5.21
N GLN A 158 -2.73 -23.01 5.77
CA GLN A 158 -1.77 -21.95 6.07
C GLN A 158 -1.28 -22.01 7.52
N ARG A 159 0.02 -21.74 7.69
CA ARG A 159 0.71 -21.88 8.98
C ARG A 159 0.61 -20.65 9.88
N GLU A 160 0.51 -19.47 9.29
CA GLU A 160 0.63 -18.19 9.99
C GLU A 160 -0.44 -17.20 9.52
N ASP A 161 -0.89 -16.34 10.42
CA ASP A 161 -1.73 -15.20 10.08
C ASP A 161 -0.93 -14.14 9.30
N ARG A 162 -1.65 -13.28 8.57
CA ARG A 162 -1.06 -12.18 7.81
C ARG A 162 -1.66 -10.85 8.26
N TYR A 163 -0.91 -9.78 8.03
CA TYR A 163 -1.33 -8.43 8.31
C TYR A 163 -1.29 -7.61 7.02
N THR A 164 -2.26 -6.74 6.81
CA THR A 164 -2.26 -5.73 5.74
C THR A 164 -2.56 -4.34 6.31
N HIS A 165 -2.35 -3.28 5.53
CA HIS A 165 -2.77 -1.94 5.91
C HIS A 165 -4.28 -1.75 5.71
N ALA A 166 -4.89 -0.79 6.41
CA ALA A 166 -6.29 -0.40 6.25
C ALA A 166 -6.47 0.95 5.51
N LEU A 167 -5.36 1.59 5.13
CA LEU A 167 -5.33 2.96 4.58
C LEU A 167 -5.64 3.08 3.07
N GLY A 168 -6.04 1.99 2.42
CA GLY A 168 -6.31 1.95 0.99
C GLY A 168 -7.78 2.13 0.64
N ASP A 169 -8.11 2.11 -0.64
CA ASP A 169 -9.50 2.00 -1.06
C ASP A 169 -10.15 0.71 -0.48
N PRO A 170 -11.32 0.79 0.18
CA PRO A 170 -12.01 -0.38 0.68
C PRO A 170 -12.21 -1.50 -0.35
N ALA A 171 -12.44 -1.17 -1.62
CA ALA A 171 -12.58 -2.16 -2.68
C ALA A 171 -11.27 -2.91 -2.95
N ASP A 172 -10.12 -2.22 -2.88
CA ASP A 172 -8.81 -2.85 -3.00
C ASP A 172 -8.50 -3.73 -1.78
N ILE A 173 -8.88 -3.29 -0.58
CA ILE A 173 -8.75 -4.09 0.65
C ILE A 173 -9.63 -5.35 0.56
N GLU A 174 -10.88 -5.22 0.13
CA GLU A 174 -11.78 -6.36 -0.09
C GLU A 174 -11.21 -7.32 -1.14
N ALA A 175 -10.65 -6.82 -2.23
CA ALA A 175 -10.00 -7.64 -3.24
C ALA A 175 -8.80 -8.40 -2.68
N ILE A 176 -7.99 -7.76 -1.83
CA ILE A 176 -6.87 -8.40 -1.12
C ILE A 176 -7.37 -9.52 -0.20
N LEU A 177 -8.44 -9.28 0.56
CA LEU A 177 -9.05 -10.27 1.45
C LEU A 177 -9.66 -11.44 0.65
N ALA A 178 -10.35 -11.15 -0.45
CA ALA A 178 -10.98 -12.15 -1.31
C ALA A 178 -9.95 -13.02 -2.05
N ALA A 179 -8.88 -12.42 -2.58
CA ALA A 179 -7.77 -13.15 -3.21
C ALA A 179 -7.04 -14.08 -2.22
N ARG A 180 -7.12 -13.79 -0.92
CA ARG A 180 -6.67 -14.72 0.12
C ARG A 180 -7.72 -15.76 0.45
N HIS A 181 -9.01 -15.46 0.34
CA HIS A 181 -10.07 -16.42 0.61
C HIS A 181 -10.13 -17.55 -0.42
N ASN A 182 -9.91 -17.20 -1.70
CA ASN A 182 -9.75 -18.13 -2.80
C ASN A 182 -8.29 -18.05 -3.30
N PRO A 183 -7.35 -18.82 -2.71
CA PRO A 183 -6.06 -18.97 -3.31
C PRO A 183 -6.28 -19.71 -4.64
N VAL A 184 -6.39 -18.95 -5.73
CA VAL A 184 -6.26 -19.51 -7.08
C VAL A 184 -5.01 -20.40 -7.02
N GLU A 185 -5.19 -21.68 -7.33
CA GLU A 185 -4.10 -22.64 -7.43
C GLU A 185 -2.97 -21.93 -8.16
N ARG A 186 -1.80 -21.83 -7.51
CA ARG A 186 -0.59 -21.30 -8.14
C ARG A 186 -0.20 -22.31 -9.23
N SER A 187 -0.88 -22.21 -10.38
CA SER A 187 -0.44 -22.82 -11.61
C SER A 187 0.85 -22.11 -11.98
N THR A 188 1.91 -22.90 -12.00
CA THR A 188 3.21 -22.52 -12.52
C THR A 188 3.07 -22.06 -13.97
N GLY A 189 3.18 -20.75 -14.19
CA GLY A 189 3.42 -20.17 -15.51
C GLY A 189 2.20 -19.97 -16.40
N GLY A 190 1.90 -18.70 -16.72
CA GLY A 190 1.59 -18.28 -18.09
C GLY A 190 0.31 -18.78 -18.78
N ALA A 191 -0.66 -19.37 -18.09
CA ALA A 191 -1.96 -19.64 -18.68
C ALA A 191 -3.05 -18.93 -17.87
N VAL A 192 -3.50 -17.78 -18.37
CA VAL A 192 -4.87 -17.34 -18.08
C VAL A 192 -5.76 -18.49 -18.54
N SER A 193 -6.55 -19.08 -17.65
CA SER A 193 -7.45 -20.17 -18.02
C SER A 193 -8.37 -19.68 -19.14
N VAL A 194 -8.48 -20.47 -20.22
CA VAL A 194 -9.35 -20.15 -21.37
C VAL A 194 -10.78 -19.87 -20.89
N GLU A 195 -11.24 -20.61 -19.88
CA GLU A 195 -12.51 -20.40 -19.19
C GLU A 195 -12.65 -18.99 -18.58
N ARG A 196 -11.57 -18.42 -18.05
CA ARG A 196 -11.59 -17.06 -17.49
C ARG A 196 -11.61 -16.00 -18.59
N ILE A 197 -10.97 -16.26 -19.73
CA ILE A 197 -11.05 -15.38 -20.89
C ILE A 197 -12.48 -15.38 -21.44
N GLU A 198 -13.07 -16.56 -21.64
CA GLU A 198 -14.45 -16.72 -22.12
C GLU A 198 -15.47 -16.06 -21.18
N GLU A 199 -15.29 -16.21 -19.87
CA GLU A 199 -16.17 -15.58 -18.88
C GLU A 199 -16.05 -14.04 -18.92
N LEU A 200 -14.84 -13.51 -19.08
CA LEU A 200 -14.60 -12.07 -19.17
C LEU A 200 -15.12 -11.48 -20.49
N GLU A 201 -14.95 -12.19 -21.61
CA GLU A 201 -15.49 -11.79 -22.92
C GLU A 201 -17.02 -11.76 -22.90
N ALA A 202 -17.67 -12.78 -22.29
CA ALA A 202 -19.11 -12.78 -22.11
C ALA A 202 -19.59 -11.62 -21.22
N ARG A 203 -18.82 -11.27 -20.19
CA ARG A 203 -19.12 -10.14 -19.30
C ARG A 203 -18.99 -8.80 -20.03
N ILE A 204 -17.98 -8.64 -20.88
CA ILE A 204 -17.75 -7.44 -21.68
C ILE A 204 -18.89 -7.27 -22.69
N ALA A 205 -19.22 -8.32 -23.44
CA ALA A 205 -20.32 -8.27 -24.41
C ALA A 205 -21.66 -7.87 -23.76
N ALA A 206 -21.97 -8.42 -22.59
CA ALA A 206 -23.19 -8.07 -21.85
C ALA A 206 -23.19 -6.63 -21.30
N LEU A 207 -22.01 -6.09 -20.97
CA LEU A 207 -21.88 -4.70 -20.52
C LEU A 207 -21.96 -3.72 -21.68
N GLU A 208 -21.35 -4.04 -22.82
CA GLU A 208 -21.45 -3.25 -24.06
C GLU A 208 -22.90 -3.18 -24.56
N GLU A 209 -23.64 -4.28 -24.50
CA GLU A 209 -25.05 -4.31 -24.87
C GLU A 209 -25.91 -3.43 -23.95
N ARG A 210 -25.63 -3.45 -22.64
CA ARG A 210 -26.31 -2.56 -21.67
C ARG A 210 -25.96 -1.09 -21.86
N LEU A 211 -24.71 -0.79 -22.20
CA LEU A 211 -24.27 0.57 -22.50
C LEU A 211 -24.96 1.08 -23.78
N ALA A 212 -25.02 0.27 -24.83
CA ALA A 212 -25.73 0.62 -26.06
C ALA A 212 -27.23 0.86 -25.86
N GLN A 213 -27.87 0.18 -24.89
CA GLN A 213 -29.27 0.42 -24.52
C GLN A 213 -29.49 1.67 -23.66
N LEU A 214 -28.46 2.17 -22.98
CA LEU A 214 -28.53 3.38 -22.15
C LEU A 214 -28.10 4.64 -22.91
N GLU A 215 -27.27 4.48 -23.95
CA GLU A 215 -26.77 5.58 -24.79
C GLU A 215 -27.58 5.78 -26.09
N GLY A 216 -28.55 4.92 -26.38
CA GLY A 216 -29.54 5.07 -27.46
C GLY A 216 -30.87 5.63 -26.96
#